data_AF-A0A4R8L928-F1
#
_entry.id   AF-A0A4R8L928-F1
#
_cell.length_a   1.000
_cell.length_b   1.000
_cell.length_c   1.000
_cell.angle_alpha   90.00
_cell.angle_beta   90.00
_cell.angle_gamma   90.00
#
_symmetry.space_group_name_H-M   'P 1'
#
loop_
_entity.id
_entity.type
_entity.pdbx_description
1 polymer ?
#
loop_
_entity_poly.entity_id
_entity_poly.type
_entity_poly.pdbx_seq_one_letter_code
_entity_poly.pdbx_strand_id
1 'polypeptide(L)'
;MSNKLFNTQCALFEYVTSDGRKTDPEDATTLRPHMFATTDTTSLETTLTEQSFKCPIARRLNGNHRTKVTMINECEIYKHYLARAVTADGGETYLHAYDAPNFIADCETWNIAILGFDTFWIDETGILPFLDGIADFSPREKEPWAEYRSTCNRLSAEIVNQLIEEKGREKTYFSFVLLDETEYEKLP
;
A
#
# COMPACT_ATOMS: atom_id res chain seq x y z
N MET A 1 -36.48 -28.55 -3.01
CA MET A 1 -35.87 -27.23 -3.27
C MET A 1 -34.38 -27.46 -3.48
N SER A 2 -33.94 -27.39 -4.73
CA SER A 2 -32.58 -27.75 -5.16
C SER A 2 -31.59 -26.62 -4.90
N ASN A 3 -30.52 -26.92 -4.16
CA ASN A 3 -29.33 -26.08 -4.09
C ASN A 3 -28.47 -26.30 -5.34
N LYS A 4 -28.23 -25.24 -6.10
CA LYS A 4 -27.29 -25.22 -7.22
C LYS A 4 -25.87 -25.06 -6.67
N LEU A 5 -25.03 -26.05 -6.94
CA LEU A 5 -23.57 -25.98 -6.79
C LEU A 5 -23.01 -25.07 -7.89
N PHE A 6 -22.24 -24.06 -7.50
CA PHE A 6 -21.41 -23.29 -8.45
C PHE A 6 -20.08 -24.02 -8.65
N ASN A 7 -19.83 -24.35 -9.90
CA ASN A 7 -18.64 -25.02 -10.40
C ASN A 7 -17.65 -23.93 -10.85
N THR A 8 -16.53 -23.77 -10.15
CA THR A 8 -15.51 -22.78 -10.52
C THR A 8 -14.45 -23.48 -11.37
N GLN A 9 -14.40 -23.12 -12.65
CA GLN A 9 -13.32 -23.54 -13.55
C GLN A 9 -12.00 -22.88 -13.12
N CYS A 10 -11.00 -23.70 -12.82
CA CYS A 10 -9.61 -23.23 -12.71
C CYS A 10 -9.11 -22.87 -14.11
N ALA A 11 -8.75 -21.60 -14.32
CA ALA A 11 -7.97 -21.20 -15.48
C ALA A 11 -6.52 -21.64 -15.27
N LEU A 12 -6.04 -22.57 -16.11
CA LEU A 12 -4.60 -22.81 -16.25
C LEU A 12 -3.98 -21.64 -17.00
N PHE A 13 -3.04 -20.94 -16.37
CA PHE A 13 -2.15 -20.00 -17.06
C PHE A 13 -0.95 -20.77 -17.62
N GLU A 14 -0.75 -20.73 -18.94
CA GLU A 14 0.51 -21.17 -19.56
C GLU A 14 1.54 -20.04 -19.43
N TYR A 15 2.70 -20.33 -18.84
CA TYR A 15 3.84 -19.42 -18.83
C TYR A 15 4.59 -19.52 -20.16
N VAL A 16 4.80 -18.38 -20.82
CA VAL A 16 5.60 -18.26 -22.04
C VAL A 16 6.86 -17.47 -21.70
N THR A 17 8.04 -18.06 -21.92
CA THR A 17 9.32 -17.37 -21.75
C THR A 17 9.52 -16.30 -22.83
N SER A 18 10.39 -15.32 -22.55
CA SER A 18 10.65 -14.17 -23.43
C SER A 18 11.20 -14.51 -24.83
N ASP A 19 11.58 -15.77 -25.07
CA ASP A 19 12.03 -16.31 -26.36
C ASP A 19 10.98 -17.20 -27.06
N GLY A 20 9.77 -17.33 -26.50
CA GLY A 20 8.62 -17.98 -27.13
C GLY A 20 8.68 -19.51 -27.20
N ARG A 21 9.52 -20.17 -26.38
CA ARG A 21 9.63 -21.64 -26.36
C ARG A 21 8.83 -22.23 -25.19
N LYS A 22 8.01 -23.25 -25.48
CA LYS A 22 7.37 -24.10 -24.46
C LYS A 22 8.43 -25.04 -23.89
N THR A 23 8.62 -25.06 -22.57
CA THR A 23 9.51 -26.02 -21.89
C THR A 23 8.70 -27.14 -21.23
N ASP A 24 9.03 -28.39 -21.53
CA ASP A 24 8.51 -29.56 -20.83
C ASP A 24 9.04 -29.61 -19.38
N PRO A 25 8.23 -30.02 -18.39
CA PRO A 25 8.57 -29.94 -16.96
C PRO A 25 9.49 -31.06 -16.43
N GLU A 26 10.20 -31.80 -17.27
CA GLU A 26 10.91 -33.03 -16.84
C GLU A 26 12.45 -33.01 -16.90
N ASP A 27 13.12 -31.85 -16.97
CA ASP A 27 14.60 -31.84 -16.94
C ASP A 27 15.19 -30.65 -16.16
N ALA A 28 15.32 -30.80 -14.85
CA ALA A 28 16.04 -29.84 -14.01
C ALA A 28 16.85 -30.54 -12.90
N THR A 29 17.72 -31.47 -13.28
CA THR A 29 18.72 -32.06 -12.38
C THR A 29 20.09 -32.12 -13.06
N THR A 30 20.77 -30.98 -13.21
CA THR A 30 22.25 -30.86 -13.07
C THR A 30 22.73 -29.47 -13.44
N LEU A 31 22.92 -28.58 -12.46
CA LEU A 31 23.87 -27.47 -12.61
C LEU A 31 24.64 -27.28 -11.31
N ARG A 32 25.96 -27.51 -11.39
CA ARG A 32 26.93 -27.27 -10.32
C ARG A 32 27.32 -25.78 -10.31
N PRO A 33 27.60 -25.16 -9.15
CA PRO A 33 28.03 -23.78 -9.08
C PRO A 33 29.52 -23.66 -9.43
N HIS A 34 29.83 -22.90 -10.48
CA HIS A 34 31.17 -22.34 -10.69
C HIS A 34 31.28 -21.01 -9.94
N MET A 35 32.13 -20.99 -8.92
CA MET A 35 32.60 -19.75 -8.30
C MET A 35 33.49 -18.99 -9.29
N PHE A 36 33.11 -17.76 -9.61
CA PHE A 36 34.04 -16.74 -10.08
C PHE A 36 33.90 -15.51 -9.20
N ALA A 37 35.01 -15.16 -8.54
CA ALA A 37 35.21 -13.90 -7.86
C ALA A 37 35.81 -12.91 -8.86
N THR A 38 35.12 -11.79 -9.08
CA THR A 38 35.73 -10.58 -9.65
C THR A 38 35.13 -9.37 -8.98
N THR A 39 35.96 -8.67 -8.22
CA THR A 39 35.75 -7.33 -7.68
C THR A 39 35.87 -6.31 -8.80
N ASP A 40 34.80 -5.60 -9.11
CA ASP A 40 34.88 -4.32 -9.81
C ASP A 40 33.86 -3.35 -9.20
N THR A 41 34.38 -2.47 -8.34
CA THR A 41 33.70 -1.28 -7.85
C THR A 41 33.69 -0.23 -8.96
N THR A 42 32.59 -0.14 -9.70
CA THR A 42 32.31 1.00 -10.58
C THR A 42 31.23 1.86 -9.92
N SER A 43 31.62 3.05 -9.48
CA SER A 43 30.74 4.09 -8.96
C SER A 43 29.88 4.63 -10.10
N LEU A 44 28.59 4.31 -10.07
CA LEU A 44 27.57 4.91 -10.94
C LEU A 44 26.96 6.11 -10.22
N GLU A 45 27.26 7.30 -10.74
CA GLU A 45 26.52 8.53 -10.43
C GLU A 45 25.13 8.43 -11.08
N THR A 46 24.15 8.01 -10.29
CA THR A 46 22.75 7.98 -10.72
C THR A 46 22.22 9.41 -10.77
N THR A 47 21.99 9.91 -11.98
CA THR A 47 21.33 11.20 -12.21
C THR A 47 19.84 11.01 -11.94
N LEU A 48 19.37 11.49 -10.78
CA LEU A 48 17.94 11.51 -10.44
C LEU A 48 17.20 12.42 -11.43
N THR A 49 16.46 11.80 -12.34
CA THR A 49 15.54 12.50 -13.22
C THR A 49 14.28 12.79 -12.41
N GLU A 50 13.94 14.07 -12.22
CA GLU A 50 12.69 14.50 -11.61
C GLU A 50 11.51 13.99 -12.45
N GLN A 51 10.98 12.83 -12.11
CA GLN A 51 9.69 12.39 -12.61
C GLN A 51 8.60 13.19 -11.89
N SER A 52 7.88 14.00 -12.67
CA SER A 52 6.71 14.73 -12.23
C SER A 52 5.59 13.75 -11.86
N PHE A 53 5.41 13.51 -10.56
CA PHE A 53 4.25 12.79 -10.03
C PHE A 53 2.99 13.61 -10.27
N LYS A 54 2.18 13.19 -11.24
CA LYS A 54 0.82 13.72 -11.41
C LYS A 54 -0.10 13.01 -10.42
N CYS A 55 -0.31 13.62 -9.25
CA CYS A 55 -1.38 13.25 -8.33
C CYS A 55 -2.72 13.34 -9.10
N PRO A 56 -3.48 12.25 -9.29
CA PRO A 56 -4.69 12.25 -10.13
C PRO A 56 -5.88 12.98 -9.50
N ILE A 57 -5.75 13.50 -8.27
CA ILE A 57 -6.83 14.14 -7.52
C ILE A 57 -6.47 15.61 -7.26
N ALA A 58 -6.66 16.47 -8.25
CA ALA A 58 -6.56 17.92 -8.09
C ALA A 58 -7.82 18.60 -8.62
N ARG A 59 -8.86 18.72 -7.77
CA ARG A 59 -10.01 19.59 -8.06
C ARG A 59 -9.63 21.05 -7.81
N ARG A 60 -9.76 21.87 -8.85
CA ARG A 60 -9.50 23.31 -8.85
C ARG A 60 -10.62 24.02 -8.08
N LEU A 61 -10.32 24.64 -6.93
CA LEU A 61 -11.26 25.49 -6.20
C LEU A 61 -10.97 26.97 -6.50
N ASN A 62 -11.98 27.72 -6.97
CA ASN A 62 -11.95 29.17 -7.15
C ASN A 62 -12.45 29.88 -5.88
N GLY A 63 -11.84 31.02 -5.55
CA GLY A 63 -11.79 31.59 -4.20
C GLY A 63 -12.91 32.52 -3.75
N ASN A 64 -12.90 32.83 -2.45
CA ASN A 64 -12.89 34.18 -1.87
C ASN A 64 -12.61 34.09 -0.36
N HIS A 65 -11.99 35.12 0.22
CA HIS A 65 -11.46 35.21 1.59
C HIS A 65 -12.20 34.39 2.68
N ARG A 66 -11.53 33.38 3.23
CA ARG A 66 -11.73 32.78 4.57
C ARG A 66 -10.52 31.90 4.86
N THR A 67 -10.22 31.69 6.14
CA THR A 67 -9.13 30.88 6.72
C THR A 67 -8.52 29.93 5.70
N LYS A 68 -7.20 30.01 5.48
CA LYS A 68 -6.47 29.10 4.59
C LYS A 68 -6.56 27.69 5.19
N VAL A 69 -7.69 27.03 4.98
CA VAL A 69 -7.86 25.59 5.17
C VAL A 69 -7.03 25.02 4.04
N THR A 70 -5.77 24.75 4.34
CA THR A 70 -4.92 23.96 3.45
C THR A 70 -5.59 22.60 3.44
N MET A 71 -6.37 22.30 2.39
CA MET A 71 -6.78 20.93 2.14
C MET A 71 -5.48 20.15 2.01
N ILE A 72 -5.19 19.33 3.02
CA ILE A 72 -4.05 18.44 2.98
C ILE A 72 -4.42 17.45 1.90
N ASN A 73 -3.81 17.61 0.73
CA ASN A 73 -3.97 16.63 -0.33
C ASN A 73 -3.39 15.33 0.22
N GLU A 74 -4.10 14.21 0.18
CA GLU A 74 -3.59 12.89 0.59
C GLU A 74 -2.19 12.64 0.00
N CYS A 75 -1.94 13.15 -1.21
CA CYS A 75 -0.64 13.15 -1.85
C CYS A 75 0.49 13.84 -1.08
N GLU A 76 0.24 14.66 -0.06
CA GLU A 76 1.27 15.36 0.72
C GLU A 76 1.86 14.49 1.82
N ILE A 77 1.03 13.78 2.59
CA ILE A 77 1.52 12.94 3.69
C ILE A 77 2.38 11.78 3.16
N TYR A 78 2.02 11.22 2.00
CA TYR A 78 2.79 10.16 1.38
C TYR A 78 4.17 10.60 0.85
N LYS A 79 4.43 11.90 0.61
CA LYS A 79 5.70 12.37 -0.02
C LYS A 79 6.94 11.87 0.71
N HIS A 80 6.88 11.75 2.04
CA HIS A 80 7.99 11.30 2.87
C HIS A 80 8.28 9.79 2.76
N TYR A 81 7.33 9.04 2.22
CA TYR A 81 7.30 7.58 2.16
C TYR A 81 7.43 7.04 0.75
N LEU A 82 7.04 7.80 -0.28
CA LEU A 82 7.02 7.36 -1.68
C LEU A 82 8.35 6.78 -2.18
N ALA A 83 9.49 7.30 -1.72
CA ALA A 83 10.80 6.78 -2.11
C ALA A 83 11.07 5.32 -1.67
N ARG A 84 10.30 4.80 -0.71
CA ARG A 84 10.39 3.43 -0.18
C ARG A 84 9.10 2.64 -0.36
N ALA A 85 8.05 3.28 -0.87
CA ALA A 85 6.77 2.63 -1.11
C ALA A 85 6.79 1.85 -2.42
N VAL A 86 5.98 0.80 -2.50
CA VAL A 86 5.62 0.16 -3.76
C VAL A 86 4.40 0.91 -4.31
N THR A 87 4.40 1.24 -5.59
CA THR A 87 3.24 1.83 -6.28
C THR A 87 2.81 0.92 -7.42
N ALA A 88 1.52 0.58 -7.46
CA ALA A 88 0.96 -0.20 -8.58
C ALA A 88 0.47 0.73 -9.69
N ASP A 89 0.30 0.19 -10.90
CA ASP A 89 -0.17 0.93 -12.08
C ASP A 89 -1.57 1.58 -11.88
N GLY A 90 -2.34 1.10 -10.90
CA GLY A 90 -3.62 1.69 -10.48
C GLY A 90 -3.51 2.94 -9.59
N GLY A 91 -2.30 3.34 -9.19
CA GLY A 91 -2.06 4.45 -8.27
C GLY A 91 -2.14 4.08 -6.78
N GLU A 92 -2.36 2.81 -6.47
CA GLU A 92 -2.31 2.31 -5.10
C GLU A 92 -0.88 2.39 -4.57
N THR A 93 -0.74 2.88 -3.34
CA THR A 93 0.53 2.99 -2.64
C THR A 93 0.55 2.01 -1.48
N TYR A 94 1.60 1.20 -1.41
CA TYR A 94 1.83 0.22 -0.37
C TYR A 94 3.06 0.62 0.44
N LEU A 95 2.86 0.87 1.74
CA LEU A 95 3.92 1.21 2.67
C LEU A 95 4.46 -0.04 3.33
N HIS A 96 5.78 -0.17 3.33
CA HIS A 96 6.43 -1.27 4.04
C HIS A 96 6.16 -1.17 5.54
N ALA A 97 6.08 -2.32 6.22
CA ALA A 97 5.95 -2.43 7.68
C ALA A 97 6.99 -1.64 8.50
N TYR A 98 8.13 -1.23 7.93
CA TYR A 98 9.07 -0.34 8.62
C TYR A 98 8.50 1.07 8.79
N ASP A 99 7.78 1.54 7.79
CA ASP A 99 7.26 2.91 7.69
C ASP A 99 5.86 3.04 8.28
N ALA A 100 5.07 1.97 8.30
CA ALA A 100 3.68 1.98 8.71
C ALA A 100 3.43 2.60 10.12
N PRO A 101 4.19 2.27 11.19
CA PRO A 101 3.98 2.91 12.49
C PRO A 101 4.23 4.43 12.50
N ASN A 102 5.25 4.89 11.75
CA ASN A 102 5.56 6.30 11.63
C ASN A 102 4.49 7.04 10.82
N PHE A 103 3.99 6.40 9.75
CA PHE A 103 2.92 6.94 8.92
C PHE A 103 1.64 7.17 9.74
N ILE A 104 1.29 6.25 10.64
CA ILE A 104 0.14 6.40 11.55
C ILE A 104 0.34 7.57 12.50
N ALA A 105 1.54 7.72 13.08
CA ALA A 105 1.86 8.85 13.96
C ALA A 105 1.83 10.20 13.21
N ASP A 106 2.27 10.22 11.96
CA ASP A 106 2.18 11.40 11.09
C ASP A 106 0.73 11.74 10.76
N CYS A 107 -0.13 10.75 10.48
CA CYS A 107 -1.57 10.99 10.26
C CYS A 107 -2.20 11.72 11.45
N GLU A 108 -1.90 11.27 12.67
CA GLU A 108 -2.35 11.95 13.89
C GLU A 108 -1.83 13.39 13.97
N THR A 109 -0.56 13.62 13.66
CA THR A 109 0.02 14.98 13.67
C THR A 109 -0.61 15.90 12.62
N TRP A 110 -1.02 15.34 11.49
CA TRP A 110 -1.58 16.06 10.35
C TRP A 110 -3.11 16.20 10.40
N ASN A 111 -3.75 15.84 11.51
CA ASN A 111 -5.22 15.88 11.64
C ASN A 111 -5.93 15.02 10.57
N ILE A 112 -5.42 13.82 10.32
CA ILE A 112 -5.97 12.82 9.40
C ILE A 112 -6.34 11.56 10.21
N ALA A 113 -7.49 10.97 9.91
CA ALA A 113 -7.89 9.67 10.42
C ALA A 113 -7.55 8.56 9.42
N ILE A 114 -7.08 7.42 9.91
CA ILE A 114 -6.98 6.19 9.11
C ILE A 114 -8.33 5.48 9.18
N LEU A 115 -9.12 5.60 8.11
CA LEU A 115 -10.44 4.99 7.98
C LEU A 115 -10.37 3.47 7.94
N GLY A 116 -9.27 2.93 7.43
CA GLY A 116 -9.04 1.51 7.30
C GLY A 116 -7.72 1.22 6.60
N PHE A 117 -7.39 -0.05 6.49
CA PHE A 117 -6.23 -0.49 5.71
C PHE A 117 -6.37 -1.96 5.30
N ASP A 118 -5.64 -2.28 4.24
CA ASP A 118 -5.42 -3.64 3.75
C ASP A 118 -3.94 -4.00 3.92
N THR A 119 -3.66 -5.27 4.23
CA THR A 119 -2.30 -5.79 4.41
C THR A 119 -1.95 -6.77 3.30
N PHE A 120 -0.71 -6.68 2.81
CA PHE A 120 -0.24 -7.44 1.65
C PHE A 120 1.14 -8.05 1.91
N TRP A 121 1.39 -9.20 1.29
CA TRP A 121 2.72 -9.69 0.98
C TRP A 121 3.09 -9.18 -0.41
N ILE A 122 4.24 -8.52 -0.53
CA ILE A 122 4.78 -8.11 -1.84
C ILE A 122 6.18 -8.72 -2.03
N ASP A 123 6.36 -9.48 -3.09
CA ASP A 123 7.65 -10.03 -3.51
C ASP A 123 7.79 -10.13 -5.04
N GLU A 124 8.81 -10.85 -5.53
CA GLU A 124 9.06 -11.03 -6.96
C GLU A 124 7.93 -11.72 -7.73
N THR A 125 7.03 -12.43 -7.04
CA THR A 125 5.90 -13.15 -7.65
C THR A 125 4.67 -12.27 -7.80
N GLY A 126 4.59 -11.16 -7.07
CA GLY A 126 3.53 -10.17 -7.16
C GLY A 126 3.04 -9.67 -5.80
N ILE A 127 1.78 -9.23 -5.79
CA ILE A 127 1.07 -8.68 -4.63
C ILE A 127 0.00 -9.67 -4.20
N LEU A 128 0.08 -10.13 -2.96
CA LEU A 128 -0.86 -11.08 -2.36
C LEU A 128 -1.52 -10.47 -1.12
N PRO A 129 -2.86 -10.34 -1.08
CA PRO A 129 -3.53 -9.80 0.10
C PRO A 129 -3.57 -10.81 1.25
N PHE A 130 -3.37 -10.32 2.47
CA PHE A 130 -3.70 -11.07 3.68
C PHE A 130 -5.17 -10.83 4.03
N LEU A 131 -6.02 -11.84 3.78
CA LEU A 131 -7.47 -11.72 4.00
C LEU A 131 -7.86 -11.49 5.47
N ASP A 132 -6.96 -11.80 6.40
CA ASP A 132 -7.10 -11.54 7.84
C ASP A 132 -6.44 -10.23 8.29
N GLY A 133 -5.82 -9.47 7.37
CA GLY A 133 -5.16 -8.20 7.61
C GLY A 133 -5.94 -7.00 7.06
N ILE A 134 -7.27 -7.04 7.13
CA ILE A 134 -8.17 -5.96 6.68
C ILE A 134 -8.83 -5.33 7.90
N ALA A 135 -8.75 -4.00 8.00
CA ALA A 135 -9.42 -3.23 9.04
C ALA A 135 -10.26 -2.12 8.43
N ASP A 136 -11.49 -1.96 8.92
CA ASP A 136 -12.44 -0.93 8.52
C ASP A 136 -13.02 -0.26 9.77
N PHE A 137 -12.78 1.04 9.90
CA PHE A 137 -13.22 1.90 10.98
C PHE A 137 -14.25 2.92 10.49
N SER A 138 -14.94 2.66 9.39
CA SER A 138 -15.99 3.52 8.86
C SER A 138 -17.00 3.91 9.93
N PRO A 139 -17.32 5.21 10.07
CA PRO A 139 -18.15 5.69 11.16
C PRO A 139 -19.57 5.15 10.99
N ARG A 140 -20.09 4.53 12.05
CA ARG A 140 -21.49 4.07 12.10
C ARG A 140 -22.43 5.15 12.61
N GLU A 141 -21.89 6.04 13.44
CA GLU A 141 -22.56 7.17 14.06
C GLU A 141 -21.61 8.36 14.04
N LYS A 142 -22.16 9.57 14.08
CA LYS A 142 -21.38 10.81 14.07
C LYS A 142 -20.90 11.12 15.47
N GLU A 143 -19.59 11.17 15.66
CA GLU A 143 -18.93 11.53 16.91
C GLU A 143 -18.03 12.76 16.68
N PRO A 144 -17.53 13.41 17.75
CA PRO A 144 -16.59 14.52 17.59
C PRO A 144 -15.36 14.08 16.79
N TRP A 145 -14.99 14.85 15.76
CA TRP A 145 -13.88 14.51 14.85
C TRP A 145 -12.58 14.11 15.57
N ALA A 146 -12.20 14.88 16.60
CA ALA A 146 -10.99 14.61 17.36
C ALA A 146 -11.01 13.24 18.06
N GLU A 147 -12.18 12.81 18.56
CA GLU A 147 -12.38 11.52 19.23
C GLU A 147 -12.35 10.37 18.21
N TYR A 148 -13.06 10.55 17.08
CA TYR A 148 -13.06 9.59 15.97
C TYR A 148 -11.65 9.32 15.44
N ARG A 149 -10.94 10.40 15.07
CA ARG A 149 -9.57 10.35 14.54
C ARG A 149 -8.62 9.68 15.52
N SER A 150 -8.66 10.09 16.79
CA SER A 150 -7.79 9.51 17.83
C SER A 150 -8.05 8.02 18.00
N THR A 151 -9.32 7.61 17.97
CA THR A 151 -9.71 6.19 18.06
C THR A 151 -9.20 5.40 16.86
N CYS A 152 -9.44 5.88 15.64
CA CYS A 152 -9.00 5.23 14.40
C CYS A 152 -7.49 5.05 14.35
N ASN A 153 -6.73 6.11 14.65
CA ASN A 153 -5.27 6.08 14.60
C ASN A 153 -4.67 5.18 15.69
N ARG A 154 -5.25 5.19 16.91
CA ARG A 154 -4.82 4.28 17.98
C ARG A 154 -5.08 2.82 17.63
N LEU A 155 -6.30 2.49 17.18
CA LEU A 155 -6.64 1.11 16.77
C LEU A 155 -5.80 0.64 15.59
N SER A 156 -5.55 1.53 14.62
CA SER A 156 -4.66 1.23 13.49
C SER A 156 -3.25 0.88 13.97
N ALA A 157 -2.68 1.66 14.89
CA ALA A 157 -1.36 1.38 15.46
C ALA A 157 -1.31 0.03 16.18
N GLU A 158 -2.33 -0.30 16.98
CA GLU A 158 -2.43 -1.57 17.69
C GLU A 158 -2.45 -2.76 16.71
N ILE A 159 -3.36 -2.73 15.73
CA ILE A 159 -3.53 -3.84 14.77
C ILE A 159 -2.33 -3.94 13.82
N VAL A 160 -1.79 -2.83 13.33
CA VAL A 160 -0.60 -2.84 12.46
C VAL A 160 0.59 -3.46 13.17
N ASN A 161 0.85 -3.08 14.43
CA ASN A 161 1.96 -3.69 15.18
C ASN A 161 1.74 -5.20 15.37
N GLN A 162 0.53 -5.64 15.69
CA GLN A 162 0.19 -7.06 15.78
C GLN A 162 0.42 -7.78 14.45
N LEU A 163 -0.05 -7.23 13.32
CA LEU A 163 0.13 -7.84 12.00
C LEU A 163 1.59 -7.92 11.59
N ILE A 164 2.41 -6.92 11.94
CA ILE A 164 3.86 -6.94 11.69
C ILE A 164 4.53 -8.08 12.47
N GLU A 165 4.11 -8.30 13.72
CA GLU A 165 4.61 -9.41 14.55
C GLU A 165 4.19 -10.77 14.00
N GLU A 166 2.94 -10.91 13.55
CA GLU A 166 2.37 -12.17 13.07
C GLU A 166 2.83 -12.56 11.66
N LYS A 167 2.87 -11.60 10.73
CA LYS A 167 3.15 -11.84 9.30
C LYS A 167 4.63 -11.69 8.95
N GLY A 168 5.40 -11.08 9.85
CA GLY A 168 6.82 -10.82 9.65
C GLY A 168 7.08 -9.51 8.93
N ARG A 169 8.00 -8.73 9.47
CA ARG A 169 8.26 -7.35 9.04
C ARG A 169 8.74 -7.23 7.59
N GLU A 170 9.61 -8.12 7.14
CA GLU A 170 10.36 -7.99 5.88
C GLU A 170 9.51 -8.06 4.61
N LYS A 171 8.32 -8.65 4.69
CA LYS A 171 7.46 -8.87 3.50
C LYS A 171 6.09 -8.24 3.64
N THR A 172 5.82 -7.55 4.73
CA THR A 172 4.50 -7.00 5.03
C THR A 172 4.40 -5.56 4.58
N TYR A 173 3.36 -5.27 3.81
CA TYR A 173 3.03 -3.94 3.30
C TYR A 173 1.59 -3.59 3.64
N PHE A 174 1.30 -2.29 3.74
CA PHE A 174 -0.02 -1.77 4.09
C PHE A 174 -0.48 -0.74 3.05
N SER A 175 -1.74 -0.83 2.64
CA SER A 175 -2.42 0.24 1.92
C SER A 175 -3.42 0.88 2.86
N PHE A 176 -3.26 2.18 3.14
CA PHE A 176 -4.09 2.90 4.08
C PHE A 176 -5.19 3.69 3.35
N VAL A 177 -6.38 3.70 3.92
CA VAL A 177 -7.48 4.57 3.51
C VAL A 177 -7.52 5.73 4.50
N LEU A 178 -7.41 6.95 3.97
CA LEU A 178 -7.35 8.17 4.77
C LEU A 178 -8.71 8.87 4.75
N LEU A 179 -8.95 9.69 5.77
CA LEU A 179 -10.09 10.58 5.83
C LEU A 179 -9.67 11.88 6.53
N ASP A 180 -10.01 13.02 5.94
CA ASP A 180 -9.82 14.32 6.57
C ASP A 180 -11.09 14.83 7.27
N GLU A 181 -10.93 15.84 8.13
CA GLU A 181 -12.04 16.46 8.87
C GLU A 181 -13.13 17.02 7.95
N THR A 182 -12.74 17.61 6.82
CA THR A 182 -13.67 18.25 5.86
C THR A 182 -14.50 17.20 5.11
N GLU A 183 -13.96 16.02 4.87
CA GLU A 183 -14.67 14.87 4.32
C GLU A 183 -15.58 14.23 5.37
N TYR A 184 -15.07 14.05 6.59
CA TYR A 184 -15.84 13.52 7.71
C TYR A 184 -17.09 14.35 8.01
N GLU A 185 -17.00 15.68 7.98
CA GLU A 185 -18.14 16.57 8.20
C GLU A 185 -19.29 16.36 7.21
N LYS A 186 -18.99 15.90 5.99
CA LYS A 186 -19.97 15.66 4.92
C LYS A 186 -20.68 14.32 5.04
N LEU A 187 -20.19 13.43 5.91
CA LEU A 187 -20.81 12.14 6.14
C LEU A 187 -22.20 12.33 6.80
N PRO A 188 -23.19 11.51 6.39
CA PRO A 188 -24.59 11.64 6.81
C PRO A 188 -24.80 11.41 8.32
#